data_AF-A0A9D8BAH4-F1
#
_entry.id   AF-A0A9D8BAH4-F1
#
_cell.length_a   1.000
_cell.length_b   1.000
_cell.length_c   1.000
_cell.angle_alpha   90.00
_cell.angle_beta   90.00
_cell.angle_gamma   90.00
#
_symmetry.space_group_name_H-M   'P 1'
#
loop_
_entity.id
_entity.type
_entity.pdbx_description
1 polymer ?
#
loop_
_entity_poly.entity_id
_entity_poly.type
_entity_poly.pdbx_seq_one_letter_code
_entity_poly.pdbx_strand_id
1 'polypeptide(L)'
;MRVAACGRRSREIEMRQMPRPRVFLDSNVLFSGLHSARGAPGIILDHFAKGAVIMVVSPLVLEEVVRTIKSKLPEALPSLYTLLVLTYPRSMYQS
;
A
#
# COMPACT_ATOMS: atom_id res chain seq x y z
N MET A 1 -30.42 31.72 -14.69
CA MET A 1 -30.00 30.36 -14.28
C MET A 1 -28.46 30.33 -14.30
N ARG A 2 -27.80 30.35 -13.13
CA ARG A 2 -26.33 30.27 -13.02
C ARG A 2 -25.97 28.90 -12.43
N VAL A 3 -25.25 28.09 -13.20
CA VAL A 3 -24.75 26.80 -12.73
C VAL A 3 -23.51 27.05 -11.87
N ALA A 4 -23.57 26.68 -10.60
CA ALA A 4 -22.45 26.76 -9.69
C ALA A 4 -21.36 25.76 -10.10
N ALA A 5 -20.18 26.26 -10.47
CA ALA A 5 -18.96 25.45 -10.57
C ALA A 5 -18.49 25.08 -9.15
N CYS A 6 -19.17 24.13 -8.50
CA CYS A 6 -18.85 23.66 -7.16
C CYS A 6 -17.72 22.60 -7.21
N GLY A 7 -16.59 22.91 -6.57
CA GLY A 7 -15.97 21.96 -5.64
C GLY A 7 -14.83 21.05 -6.09
N ARG A 8 -14.42 20.98 -7.37
CA ARG A 8 -13.34 20.06 -7.76
C ARG A 8 -11.96 20.42 -7.19
N ARG A 9 -11.58 21.70 -7.22
CA ARG A 9 -10.29 22.18 -6.67
C ARG A 9 -10.24 22.18 -5.14
N SER A 10 -11.35 22.47 -4.47
CA SER A 10 -11.39 22.51 -3.01
C SER A 10 -11.22 21.13 -2.38
N ARG A 11 -11.82 20.08 -2.95
CA ARG A 11 -11.65 18.70 -2.46
C ARG A 11 -10.22 18.19 -2.59
N GLU A 12 -9.52 18.54 -3.66
CA GLU A 12 -8.15 18.07 -3.91
C GLU A 12 -7.13 18.72 -2.95
N ILE A 13 -7.35 19.99 -2.59
CA ILE A 13 -6.54 20.70 -1.58
C ILE A 13 -6.85 20.18 -0.17
N GLU A 14 -8.12 19.88 0.15
CA GLU A 14 -8.55 19.34 1.43
C GLU A 14 -8.05 17.90 1.65
N MET A 15 -8.04 17.06 0.60
CA MET A 15 -7.43 15.71 0.65
C MET A 15 -5.92 15.73 0.95
N ARG A 16 -5.19 16.79 0.55
CA ARG A 16 -3.76 16.93 0.87
C ARG A 16 -3.50 17.25 2.34
N GLN A 17 -4.50 17.74 3.08
CA GLN A 17 -4.37 18.14 4.49
C GLN A 17 -4.93 17.10 5.47
N MET A 18 -5.74 16.15 4.99
CA MET A 18 -6.24 15.06 5.82
C MET A 18 -5.10 14.10 6.20
N PRO A 19 -5.01 13.67 7.48
CA PRO A 19 -4.01 12.69 7.87
C PRO A 19 -4.18 11.41 7.05
N ARG A 20 -3.10 10.95 6.41
CA ARG A 20 -3.13 9.69 5.68
C ARG A 20 -3.43 8.54 6.66
N PRO A 21 -4.44 7.70 6.39
CA PRO A 21 -4.76 6.59 7.26
C PRO A 21 -3.56 5.64 7.37
N ARG A 22 -3.22 5.26 8.60
CA ARG A 22 -2.21 4.24 8.91
C ARG A 22 -2.93 2.92 9.10
N VAL A 23 -2.62 1.95 8.26
CA VAL A 23 -3.33 0.66 8.25
C VAL A 23 -2.32 -0.44 8.50
N PHE A 24 -2.57 -1.24 9.56
CA PHE A 24 -1.82 -2.46 9.79
C PHE A 24 -2.31 -3.54 8.82
N LEU A 25 -1.40 -4.13 8.05
CA LEU A 25 -1.74 -5.22 7.12
C LEU A 25 -1.22 -6.55 7.65
N ASP A 26 -2.11 -7.53 7.65
CA ASP A 26 -1.81 -8.93 7.97
C ASP A 26 -1.21 -9.67 6.76
N SER A 27 -0.56 -10.80 7.01
CA SER A 27 0.11 -11.62 6.00
C SER A 27 -0.85 -12.08 4.90
N ASN A 28 -2.10 -12.43 5.26
CA ASN A 28 -3.13 -12.83 4.31
C ASN A 28 -3.49 -11.71 3.32
N VAL A 29 -3.58 -10.46 3.79
CA VAL A 29 -3.89 -9.32 2.91
C VAL A 29 -2.73 -9.05 1.96
N LEU A 30 -1.50 -9.09 2.47
CA LEU A 30 -0.30 -8.92 1.65
C LEU A 30 -0.18 -10.03 0.61
N PHE A 31 -0.35 -11.29 1.01
CA PHE A 31 -0.31 -12.43 0.10
C PHE A 31 -1.39 -12.35 -0.97
N SER A 32 -2.65 -12.10 -0.59
CA SER A 32 -3.75 -11.98 -1.54
C SER A 32 -3.58 -10.80 -2.50
N GLY A 33 -3.05 -9.67 -2.02
CA GLY A 33 -2.79 -8.50 -2.85
C GLY A 33 -1.64 -8.71 -3.84
N LEU A 34 -0.59 -9.44 -3.43
CA LEU A 34 0.52 -9.81 -4.31
C LEU A 34 0.10 -10.89 -5.33
N HIS A 35 -0.80 -11.80 -4.95
CA HIS A 35 -1.35 -12.81 -5.85
C HIS A 35 -2.31 -12.21 -6.89
N SER A 36 -3.15 -11.24 -6.50
CA SER A 36 -4.17 -10.69 -7.40
C SER A 36 -4.44 -9.21 -7.14
N ALA A 37 -4.21 -8.41 -8.18
CA ALA A 37 -4.50 -6.98 -8.17
C ALA A 37 -6.01 -6.63 -8.24
N ARG A 38 -6.88 -7.60 -8.54
CA ARG A 38 -8.31 -7.34 -8.82
C ARG A 38 -9.23 -7.42 -7.58
N GLY A 39 -8.69 -7.85 -6.42
CA GLY A 39 -9.45 -7.95 -5.17
C GLY A 39 -9.25 -6.74 -4.25
N ALA A 40 -10.04 -6.66 -3.18
CA ALA A 40 -9.90 -5.63 -2.14
C ALA A 40 -8.45 -5.51 -1.59
N PRO A 41 -7.70 -6.60 -1.36
CA PRO A 41 -6.28 -6.51 -0.99
C PRO A 41 -5.42 -5.80 -2.03
N GLY A 42 -5.64 -6.07 -3.33
CA GLY A 42 -4.93 -5.40 -4.43
C GLY A 42 -5.24 -3.91 -4.49
N ILE A 43 -6.49 -3.51 -4.25
CA ILE A 43 -6.91 -2.11 -4.16
C ILE A 43 -6.21 -1.39 -2.99
N ILE A 44 -6.07 -2.05 -1.84
CA ILE A 44 -5.33 -1.50 -0.69
C ILE A 44 -3.86 -1.26 -1.05
N LEU A 45 -3.22 -2.22 -1.73
CA LEU A 45 -1.82 -2.08 -2.17
C LEU A 45 -1.65 -0.98 -3.23
N ASP A 46 -2.63 -0.80 -4.12
CA ASP A 46 -2.63 0.30 -5.10
C ASP A 46 -2.75 1.68 -4.41
N HIS A 47 -3.62 1.81 -3.40
CA HIS A 47 -3.70 3.02 -2.60
C HIS A 47 -2.43 3.30 -1.79
N PHE A 48 -1.75 2.25 -1.31
CA PHE A 48 -0.43 2.37 -0.69
C PHE A 48 0.62 2.86 -1.70
N ALA A 49 0.69 2.26 -2.89
CA ALA A 49 1.64 2.66 -3.93
C ALA A 49 1.43 4.11 -4.41
N LYS A 50 0.18 4.59 -4.40
CA LYS A 50 -0.19 5.99 -4.69
C LYS A 50 0.07 6.95 -3.51
N GLY A 51 0.52 6.44 -2.37
CA GLY A 51 0.77 7.23 -1.16
C GLY A 51 -0.49 7.71 -0.44
N ALA A 52 -1.67 7.18 -0.78
CA ALA A 52 -2.95 7.53 -0.15
C ALA A 52 -3.13 6.87 1.23
N VAL A 53 -2.45 5.74 1.47
CA VAL A 53 -2.46 4.98 2.74
C VAL A 53 -1.03 4.76 3.19
N ILE A 54 -0.78 4.83 4.50
CA ILE A 54 0.49 4.43 5.10
C ILE A 54 0.33 2.99 5.58
N MET A 55 1.04 2.06 4.94
CA MET A 55 1.09 0.66 5.35
C MET A 55 1.99 0.48 6.57
N VAL A 56 1.51 -0.26 7.56
CA VAL A 56 2.29 -0.68 8.72
C VAL A 56 2.29 -2.20 8.76
N VAL A 57 3.47 -2.80 8.90
CA VAL A 57 3.64 -4.25 9.00
C VAL A 57 4.63 -4.56 10.12
N SER A 58 4.45 -5.69 10.80
CA SER A 58 5.43 -6.17 11.77
C SER A 58 6.52 -7.01 11.08
N PRO A 59 7.71 -7.15 11.69
CA PRO A 59 8.73 -8.08 11.19
C PRO A 59 8.22 -9.51 11.04
N LEU A 60 7.40 -10.00 11.99
CA LEU A 60 6.81 -11.34 11.95
C LEU A 60 5.89 -11.53 10.73
N VAL A 61 5.02 -10.54 10.44
CA VAL A 61 4.16 -10.57 9.25
C VAL A 61 5.02 -10.60 7.98
N LEU A 62 6.09 -9.80 7.94
CA LEU A 62 6.97 -9.76 6.78
C LEU A 62 7.68 -11.12 6.56
N GLU A 63 8.19 -11.74 7.62
CA GLU A 63 8.81 -13.07 7.55
C GLU A 63 7.83 -14.13 7.03
N GLU A 64 6.59 -14.12 7.51
CA GLU A 64 5.56 -15.03 7.05
C GLU A 64 5.24 -14.84 5.56
N VAL A 65 5.10 -13.59 5.11
CA VAL A 65 4.86 -13.28 3.70
C VAL A 65 6.02 -13.74 2.82
N VAL A 66 7.27 -13.44 3.20
CA VAL A 66 8.46 -13.88 2.46
C VAL A 66 8.50 -15.40 2.35
N ARG A 67 8.29 -16.12 3.46
CA ARG A 67 8.26 -17.60 3.47
C ARG A 67 7.14 -18.14 2.58
N THR A 68 5.96 -17.57 2.68
CA THR A 68 4.77 -18.03 1.95
C THR A 68 4.90 -17.78 0.45
N ILE A 69 5.36 -16.60 0.04
CA ILE A 69 5.59 -16.26 -1.37
C ILE A 69 6.67 -17.17 -1.95
N LYS A 70 7.81 -17.37 -1.28
CA LYS A 70 8.86 -18.29 -1.74
C LYS A 70 8.37 -19.72 -1.94
N SER A 71 7.44 -20.18 -1.10
CA SER A 71 6.93 -21.56 -1.15
C SER A 71 5.75 -21.74 -2.10
N LYS A 72 4.85 -20.76 -2.21
CA LYS A 72 3.54 -20.93 -2.86
C LYS A 72 3.38 -20.10 -4.13
N LEU A 73 4.14 -19.01 -4.27
CA LEU A 73 3.97 -18.04 -5.36
C LEU A 73 5.31 -17.36 -5.72
N PRO A 74 6.34 -18.11 -6.12
CA PRO A 74 7.68 -17.57 -6.37
C PRO A 74 7.69 -16.48 -7.47
N GLU A 75 6.75 -16.52 -8.41
CA GLU A 75 6.56 -15.52 -9.46
C GLU A 75 6.18 -14.13 -8.93
N ALA A 76 5.66 -14.03 -7.70
CA ALA A 76 5.31 -12.77 -7.05
C ALA A 76 6.46 -12.15 -6.24
N LEU A 77 7.65 -12.80 -6.21
CA LEU A 77 8.84 -12.24 -5.57
C LEU A 77 9.22 -10.84 -6.08
N PRO A 78 9.18 -10.54 -7.40
CA PRO A 78 9.44 -9.19 -7.89
C PRO A 78 8.48 -8.15 -7.29
N SER A 79 7.19 -8.46 -7.23
CA SER A 79 6.17 -7.58 -6.64
C SER A 79 6.39 -7.37 -5.14
N LEU A 80 6.80 -8.41 -4.42
CA LEU A 80 7.17 -8.29 -3.01
C LEU A 80 8.38 -7.37 -2.81
N TYR A 81 9.42 -7.46 -3.65
CA TYR A 81 10.57 -6.55 -3.59
C TYR A 81 10.17 -5.10 -3.86
N THR A 82 9.32 -4.87 -4.87
CA THR A 82 8.78 -3.52 -5.15
C THR A 82 8.04 -2.97 -3.93
N LEU A 83 7.18 -3.78 -3.31
CA LEU A 83 6.44 -3.38 -2.11
C LEU A 83 7.37 -3.00 -0.96
N LEU A 84 8.45 -3.76 -0.73
CA LEU A 84 9.40 -3.49 0.34
C LEU A 84 10.17 -2.18 0.14
N VAL A 85 10.61 -1.90 -1.09
CA VAL A 85 11.28 -0.65 -1.43
C VAL A 85 10.39 0.57 -1.19
N LEU A 86 9.08 0.44 -1.46
CA LEU A 86 8.10 1.50 -1.19
C LEU A 86 7.83 1.69 0.30
N THR A 87 7.98 0.63 1.11
CA THR A 87 7.69 0.64 2.55
C THR A 87 8.84 1.22 3.37
N TYR A 88 10.08 0.91 2.99
CA TYR A 88 11.29 1.36 3.66
C TYR A 88 12.07 2.32 2.75
N PRO A 89 11.71 3.61 2.72
CA PRO A 89 12.51 4.58 1.99
C PRO A 89 13.94 4.59 2.58
N ARG A 90 14.92 4.60 1.69
CA ARG A 90 16.36 4.51 1.98
C ARG A 90 16.85 5.58 2.98
N SER A 91 16.06 6.61 3.26
CA SER A 91 16.29 7.62 4.30
C SER A 91 16.29 7.08 5.74
N MET A 92 15.82 5.86 5.98
CA MET A 92 15.92 5.18 7.29
C MET A 92 17.28 4.51 7.57
N TYR A 93 18.21 4.49 6.60
CA TYR A 93 19.56 3.92 6.73
C TYR A 93 20.67 4.96 6.98
N GLN A 94 20.31 6.15 7.47
CA GLN A 94 21.30 7.12 7.93
C GLN A 94 21.23 7.20 9.47
N SER A 95 22.00 6.33 10.13
CA SER A 95 22.38 6.44 11.53
C SER A 95 23.88 6.29 11.63
#